data_AF-A0A358D4L6-F1
#
_entry.id   AF-A0A358D4L6-F1
#
_cell.length_a   1.000
_cell.length_b   1.000
_cell.length_c   1.000
_cell.angle_alpha   90.00
_cell.angle_beta   90.00
_cell.angle_gamma   90.00
#
_symmetry.space_group_name_H-M   'P 1'
#
loop_
_entity.id
_entity.type
_entity.pdbx_description
1 polymer ?
#
loop_
_entity_poly.entity_id
_entity_poly.type
_entity_poly.pdbx_seq_one_letter_code
_entity_poly.pdbx_strand_id
1 'polypeptide(L)'
;MITSAPNSANILVALGPDRYCVKSRTRTFSRSIQRPYVGSWCSASLLAPVYQECQNSSVADLVLGIDAGGTFTDALIYCTETRSVLAHTKTPTTHDNLSLCLAEALETVLTKSKAARSEVSVVSVSTTLATNALVEDSGRPAGLITIGFKDDALNRAGLLRIGEHSPHLKIAGGHTSHGNAIQDLELAPIDDWLTEHDPWLEAYAVASSFSVRNPEHEDLASSFIRDRTGKPVTLSYELSSNLNAPRRATTALLNARLVPIIKELVTAVEESMLASGVTGRLMVMRGDGSLVSSEFVRNRPIETILSGPAASALGAATLSGLDDGVVADIGGTTTD
;
A
#
# COMPACT_ATOMS: atom_id res chain seq x y z
N MET A 1 2.21 42.72 -16.79
CA MET A 1 3.50 42.68 -16.05
C MET A 1 3.18 42.69 -14.57
N ILE A 2 3.97 41.94 -13.79
CA ILE A 2 3.84 41.67 -12.34
C ILE A 2 2.77 40.62 -12.03
N THR A 3 2.98 39.51 -11.33
CA THR A 3 4.11 38.60 -11.05
C THR A 3 3.45 37.35 -10.46
N SER A 4 3.97 36.17 -10.76
CA SER A 4 3.55 34.87 -10.20
C SER A 4 3.73 34.80 -8.68
N ALA A 5 2.74 34.27 -7.97
CA ALA A 5 2.86 33.75 -6.61
C ALA A 5 2.46 32.25 -6.59
N PRO A 6 3.14 31.40 -5.80
CA PRO A 6 2.85 29.97 -5.74
C PRO A 6 1.73 29.71 -4.74
N ASN A 7 0.65 29.06 -5.17
CA ASN A 7 -0.43 28.61 -4.28
C ASN A 7 -0.72 27.13 -4.55
N SER A 8 -0.32 26.27 -3.62
CA SER A 8 -0.97 24.98 -3.35
C SER A 8 -1.35 24.97 -1.88
N ALA A 9 -2.50 25.57 -1.58
CA ALA A 9 -3.20 25.40 -0.32
C ALA A 9 -4.29 24.36 -0.55
N ASN A 10 -4.39 23.35 0.33
CA ASN A 10 -5.51 22.41 0.35
C ASN A 10 -6.81 23.20 0.46
N ILE A 11 -7.63 23.21 -0.60
CA ILE A 11 -8.92 23.86 -0.59
C ILE A 11 -9.94 22.85 -0.07
N LEU A 12 -10.28 22.95 1.21
CA LEU A 12 -11.44 22.28 1.78
C LEU A 12 -12.69 23.02 1.29
N VAL A 13 -13.35 22.53 0.24
CA VAL A 13 -14.63 23.11 -0.22
C VAL A 13 -15.77 22.40 0.52
N ALA A 14 -16.24 22.98 1.62
CA ALA A 14 -17.51 22.59 2.22
C ALA A 14 -18.66 23.09 1.33
N LEU A 15 -19.24 22.18 0.53
CA LEU A 15 -20.42 22.50 -0.27
C LEU A 15 -21.68 22.19 0.55
N GLY A 16 -22.41 23.25 0.90
CA GLY A 16 -23.68 23.16 1.63
C GLY A 16 -24.80 22.46 0.83
N PRO A 17 -25.96 22.18 1.46
CA PRO A 17 -26.91 21.18 0.99
C PRO A 17 -27.76 21.56 -0.25
N ASP A 18 -27.56 22.73 -0.86
CA ASP A 18 -28.51 23.25 -1.83
C ASP A 18 -27.97 23.38 -3.26
N ARG A 19 -28.42 22.41 -4.07
CA ARG A 19 -28.59 22.40 -5.54
C ARG A 19 -27.35 22.26 -6.43
N TYR A 20 -27.28 21.13 -7.12
CA TYR A 20 -26.57 21.03 -8.40
C TYR A 20 -27.48 20.49 -9.51
N CYS A 21 -27.55 21.24 -10.61
CA CYS A 21 -28.08 20.80 -11.89
C CYS A 21 -26.89 20.60 -12.83
N VAL A 22 -26.51 19.35 -13.07
CA VAL A 22 -25.48 18.99 -14.06
C VAL A 22 -26.17 18.84 -15.41
N LYS A 23 -25.93 19.80 -16.31
CA LYS A 23 -26.29 19.65 -17.74
C LYS A 23 -25.27 18.72 -18.39
N SER A 24 -25.62 17.45 -18.61
CA SER A 24 -24.91 16.58 -19.54
C SER A 24 -25.68 16.50 -20.88
N ARG A 25 -24.99 16.82 -21.97
CA ARG A 25 -25.42 16.45 -23.33
C ARG A 25 -24.97 15.01 -23.56
N THR A 26 -25.89 14.06 -23.46
CA THR A 26 -26.20 12.99 -24.46
C THR A 26 -26.74 11.72 -23.81
N ARG A 27 -27.90 11.29 -24.34
CA ARG A 27 -28.62 10.01 -24.20
C ARG A 27 -29.23 9.65 -22.85
N THR A 28 -30.51 9.99 -22.77
CA THR A 28 -31.56 9.45 -21.89
C THR A 28 -31.62 7.92 -21.92
N PHE A 29 -31.50 7.30 -20.75
CA PHE A 29 -32.11 6.00 -20.45
C PHE A 29 -32.85 6.14 -19.11
N SER A 30 -34.18 6.11 -19.15
CA SER A 30 -35.02 6.06 -17.95
C SER A 30 -35.22 4.59 -17.54
N ARG A 31 -34.76 4.21 -16.35
CA ARG A 31 -35.32 3.07 -15.62
C ARG A 31 -35.59 3.50 -14.19
N SER A 32 -36.86 3.44 -13.82
CA SER A 32 -37.37 3.60 -12.47
C SER A 32 -36.88 2.46 -11.58
N ILE A 33 -36.11 2.79 -10.55
CA ILE A 33 -35.82 1.86 -9.45
C ILE A 33 -36.76 2.21 -8.30
N GLN A 34 -37.72 1.31 -8.05
CA GLN A 34 -38.58 1.32 -6.88
C GLN A 34 -37.73 1.14 -5.60
N ARG A 35 -38.02 1.94 -4.57
CA ARG A 35 -37.43 1.78 -3.23
C ARG A 35 -37.86 0.45 -2.60
N PRO A 36 -36.95 -0.36 -2.05
CA PRO A 36 -37.32 -1.37 -1.08
C PRO A 36 -37.30 -0.79 0.35
N TYR A 37 -38.41 -1.04 1.03
CA TYR A 37 -38.61 -1.21 2.47
C TYR A 37 -37.42 -0.96 3.43
N VAL A 38 -37.63 0.00 4.34
CA VAL A 38 -36.81 0.20 5.55
C VAL A 38 -37.33 -0.77 6.63
N GLY A 39 -36.59 -1.84 6.87
CA GLY A 39 -36.78 -2.71 8.05
C GLY A 39 -35.82 -2.28 9.16
N SER A 40 -36.36 -1.91 10.31
CA SER A 40 -35.59 -1.51 11.49
C SER A 40 -34.81 -2.68 12.08
N TRP A 41 -33.48 -2.58 12.15
CA TRP A 41 -32.67 -3.45 13.01
C TRP A 41 -31.48 -2.68 13.60
N CYS A 42 -31.41 -2.74 14.93
CA CYS A 42 -30.29 -2.52 15.84
C CYS A 42 -29.65 -1.13 15.98
N SER A 43 -29.88 -0.61 17.17
CA SER A 43 -29.19 0.44 17.91
C SER A 43 -27.70 0.63 17.60
N ALA A 44 -27.33 1.90 17.41
CA ALA A 44 -25.98 2.41 17.46
C ALA A 44 -25.35 2.17 18.85
N SER A 45 -24.52 1.13 18.98
CA SER A 45 -23.66 0.96 20.18
C SER A 45 -22.48 -0.01 19.98
N LEU A 46 -21.94 -0.19 18.75
CA LEU A 46 -20.86 -1.15 18.49
C LEU A 46 -19.62 -0.61 17.77
N LEU A 47 -19.45 0.71 17.68
CA LEU A 47 -18.18 1.33 17.32
C LEU A 47 -17.57 2.00 18.55
N ALA A 48 -17.20 1.19 19.54
CA ALA A 48 -16.20 1.58 20.52
C ALA A 48 -14.83 1.15 19.98
N PRO A 49 -13.87 2.07 19.78
CA PRO A 49 -12.53 1.69 19.37
C PRO A 49 -11.85 0.87 20.47
N VAL A 50 -11.10 -0.13 20.04
CA VAL A 50 -10.20 -0.94 20.86
C VAL A 50 -9.08 -0.04 21.38
N TYR A 51 -9.33 0.69 22.47
CA TYR A 51 -8.35 1.48 23.23
C TYR A 51 -8.67 1.37 24.72
N GLN A 52 -8.37 0.20 25.30
CA GLN A 52 -8.33 -0.08 26.74
C GLN A 52 -7.28 -1.20 26.87
N GLU A 53 -6.16 -1.12 27.59
CA GLU A 53 -5.76 -0.35 28.78
C GLU A 53 -4.25 -0.02 28.71
N CYS A 54 -3.89 1.26 28.91
CA CYS A 54 -2.56 1.67 29.39
C CYS A 54 -2.76 2.84 30.37
N GLN A 55 -3.34 2.55 31.54
CA GLN A 55 -3.43 3.52 32.64
C GLN A 55 -2.10 3.53 33.41
N ASN A 56 -1.14 4.33 32.95
CA ASN A 56 -0.17 5.11 33.74
C ASN A 56 1.00 5.55 32.84
N SER A 57 0.85 6.71 32.19
CA SER A 57 1.96 7.51 31.68
C SER A 57 1.43 8.91 31.42
N SER A 58 1.90 9.90 32.18
CA SER A 58 1.56 11.32 32.00
C SER A 58 2.33 11.95 30.82
N VAL A 59 2.56 11.17 29.76
CA VAL A 59 3.33 11.56 28.59
C VAL A 59 2.32 11.76 27.47
N ALA A 60 2.25 12.95 26.90
CA ALA A 60 1.37 13.25 25.79
C ALA A 60 1.57 12.21 24.67
N ASP A 61 0.50 11.55 24.24
CA ASP A 61 0.57 10.57 23.14
C ASP A 61 0.66 11.32 21.81
N LEU A 62 1.89 11.55 21.35
CA LEU A 62 2.17 12.19 20.07
C LEU A 62 2.26 11.15 18.96
N VAL A 63 1.66 11.48 17.82
CA VAL A 63 1.75 10.70 16.58
C VAL A 63 2.54 11.51 15.56
N LEU A 64 3.61 10.91 15.05
CA LEU A 64 4.35 11.42 13.90
C LEU A 64 3.73 10.83 12.63
N GLY A 65 3.06 11.66 11.84
CA GLY A 65 2.58 11.29 10.51
C GLY A 65 3.63 11.59 9.45
N ILE A 66 3.85 10.67 8.51
CA ILE A 66 4.72 10.85 7.35
C ILE A 66 3.93 10.43 6.11
N ASP A 67 3.90 11.27 5.10
CA ASP A 67 3.41 10.92 3.77
C ASP A 67 4.55 10.99 2.76
N ALA A 68 5.01 9.82 2.31
CA ALA A 68 6.08 9.71 1.33
C ALA A 68 5.50 9.67 -0.09
N GLY A 69 5.48 10.82 -0.75
CA GLY A 69 4.99 10.98 -2.11
C GLY A 69 6.07 11.05 -3.18
N GLY A 70 5.63 11.05 -4.45
CA GLY A 70 6.52 11.14 -5.62
C GLY A 70 7.20 12.51 -5.81
N THR A 71 6.66 13.59 -5.27
CA THR A 71 7.23 14.95 -5.43
C THR A 71 7.69 15.53 -4.11
N PHE A 72 6.90 15.33 -3.06
CA PHE A 72 7.18 15.83 -1.73
C PHE A 72 6.96 14.73 -0.70
N THR A 73 7.72 14.83 0.38
CA THR A 73 7.54 14.11 1.62
C THR A 73 6.98 15.09 2.65
N ASP A 74 5.79 14.80 3.14
CA ASP A 74 5.13 15.59 4.18
C ASP A 74 5.34 14.90 5.53
N ALA A 75 5.55 15.68 6.59
CA ALA A 75 5.59 15.15 7.95
C ALA A 75 4.87 16.09 8.91
N LEU A 76 4.18 15.51 9.91
CA LEU A 76 3.42 16.26 10.91
C LEU A 76 3.53 15.61 12.29
N ILE A 77 3.41 16.43 13.34
CA ILE A 77 3.20 15.95 14.71
C ILE A 77 1.77 16.25 15.12
N TYR A 78 1.02 15.23 15.49
CA TYR A 78 -0.34 15.32 15.98
C TYR A 78 -0.40 14.96 17.47
N CYS A 79 -1.05 15.81 18.26
CA CYS A 79 -1.33 15.54 19.67
C CYS A 79 -2.74 14.98 19.81
N THR A 80 -2.84 13.74 20.31
CA THR A 80 -4.12 13.04 20.45
C THR A 80 -5.00 13.63 21.56
N GLU A 81 -4.40 14.16 22.63
CA GLU A 81 -5.11 14.78 23.75
C GLU A 81 -5.81 16.09 23.34
N THR A 82 -5.06 16.99 22.69
CA THR A 82 -5.59 18.28 22.23
C THR A 82 -6.28 18.18 20.87
N ARG A 83 -6.18 17.02 20.21
CA ARG A 83 -6.70 16.74 18.86
C ARG A 83 -6.23 17.75 17.82
N SER A 84 -4.97 18.16 17.89
CA SER A 84 -4.42 19.24 17.08
C SER A 84 -3.07 18.89 16.47
N VAL A 85 -2.83 19.42 15.27
CA VAL A 85 -1.50 19.38 14.63
C VAL A 85 -0.60 20.41 15.32
N LEU A 86 0.52 19.95 15.90
CA LEU A 86 1.50 20.81 16.58
C LEU A 86 2.48 21.45 15.60
N ALA A 87 2.90 20.70 14.58
CA ALA A 87 3.73 21.20 13.50
C ALA A 87 3.55 20.33 12.26
N HIS A 88 3.88 20.90 11.10
CA HIS A 88 4.02 20.18 9.85
C HIS A 88 5.21 20.72 9.06
N THR A 89 5.67 19.93 8.10
CA THR A 89 6.68 20.31 7.13
C THR A 89 6.47 19.57 5.82
N LYS A 90 7.01 20.15 4.76
CA LYS A 90 7.00 19.60 3.42
C LYS A 90 8.41 19.72 2.84
N THR A 91 8.99 18.61 2.44
CA THR A 91 10.35 18.53 1.92
C THR A 91 10.31 17.87 0.54
N PRO A 92 11.06 18.35 -0.48
CA PRO A 92 11.15 17.65 -1.76
C PRO A 92 11.58 16.19 -1.60
N THR A 93 10.90 15.25 -2.25
CA THR A 93 11.30 13.83 -2.21
C THR A 93 12.58 13.64 -3.02
N THR A 94 13.59 13.03 -2.40
CA THR A 94 14.83 12.65 -3.07
C THR A 94 14.80 11.15 -3.38
N HIS A 95 14.36 10.79 -4.59
CA HIS A 95 14.15 9.38 -4.97
C HIS A 95 15.41 8.52 -4.86
N ASP A 96 16.56 9.06 -5.22
CA ASP A 96 17.84 8.35 -5.14
C ASP A 96 18.38 8.25 -3.70
N ASN A 97 17.74 8.91 -2.73
CA ASN A 97 18.14 8.91 -1.32
C ASN A 97 16.98 9.30 -0.40
N LEU A 98 16.05 8.36 -0.18
CA LEU A 98 14.90 8.58 0.70
C LEU A 98 15.31 8.90 2.15
N SER A 99 16.40 8.31 2.64
CA SER A 99 16.90 8.55 4.00
C SER A 99 17.24 10.03 4.24
N LEU A 100 17.79 10.71 3.22
CA LEU A 100 18.11 12.14 3.32
C LEU A 100 16.86 13.00 3.51
N CYS A 101 15.85 12.83 2.65
CA CYS A 101 14.64 13.68 2.72
C CYS A 101 13.79 13.36 3.95
N LEU A 102 13.74 12.09 4.38
CA LEU A 102 13.06 11.69 5.60
C LEU A 102 13.75 12.25 6.85
N ALA A 103 15.07 12.16 6.95
CA ALA A 103 15.81 12.73 8.07
C ALA A 103 15.60 14.25 8.18
N GLU A 104 15.63 14.97 7.04
CA GLU A 104 15.35 16.41 7.00
C GLU A 104 13.91 16.74 7.46
N ALA A 105 12.93 15.99 6.96
CA ALA A 105 11.52 16.19 7.33
C ALA A 105 11.29 15.93 8.83
N LEU A 106 11.87 14.85 9.37
CA LEU A 106 11.75 14.48 10.78
C LEU A 106 12.38 15.54 11.68
N GLU A 107 13.64 15.92 11.43
CA GLU A 107 14.31 16.90 12.28
C GLU A 107 13.61 18.27 12.23
N THR A 108 13.12 18.67 11.06
CA THR A 108 12.39 19.92 10.89
C THR A 108 11.08 19.92 11.66
N VAL A 109 10.27 18.86 11.58
CA VAL A 109 8.96 18.82 12.24
C VAL A 109 9.09 18.66 13.76
N LEU A 110 10.09 17.90 14.23
CA LEU A 110 10.39 17.76 15.66
C LEU A 110 10.86 19.09 16.25
N THR A 111 11.74 19.81 15.54
CA THR A 111 12.21 21.14 15.99
C THR A 111 11.06 22.15 16.03
N LYS A 112 10.20 22.19 15.02
CA LYS A 112 9.06 23.12 14.96
C LYS A 112 8.02 22.83 16.04
N SER A 113 7.72 21.55 16.31
CA SER A 113 6.74 21.15 17.32
C SER A 113 7.22 21.36 18.75
N LYS A 114 8.54 21.40 18.97
CA LYS A 114 9.18 21.37 20.30
C LYS A 114 8.79 20.13 21.12
N ALA A 115 8.28 19.09 20.47
CA ALA A 115 7.94 17.83 21.08
C ALA A 115 9.21 17.13 21.58
N ALA A 116 9.13 16.49 22.74
CA ALA A 116 10.20 15.58 23.13
C ALA A 116 10.08 14.29 22.31
N ARG A 117 11.21 13.82 21.77
CA ARG A 117 11.27 12.63 20.88
C ARG A 117 10.73 11.36 21.55
N SER A 118 10.82 11.30 22.88
CA SER A 118 10.28 10.23 23.72
C SER A 118 8.76 10.24 23.85
N GLU A 119 8.09 11.33 23.49
CA GLU A 119 6.62 11.47 23.54
C GLU A 119 5.95 10.94 22.27
N VAL A 120 6.72 10.71 21.21
CA VAL A 120 6.22 10.10 19.97
C VAL A 120 6.04 8.61 20.17
N SER A 121 4.80 8.18 20.42
CA SER A 121 4.47 6.77 20.67
C SER A 121 4.24 5.98 19.38
N VAL A 122 3.77 6.64 18.32
CA VAL A 122 3.51 6.04 17.00
C VAL A 122 4.07 6.90 15.89
N VAL A 123 4.72 6.25 14.93
CA VAL A 123 5.08 6.83 13.63
C VAL A 123 4.20 6.17 12.58
N SER A 124 3.34 6.93 11.93
CA SER A 124 2.41 6.45 10.90
C SER A 124 2.86 6.91 9.53
N VAL A 125 3.12 5.96 8.63
CA VAL A 125 3.54 6.24 7.25
C VAL A 125 2.39 5.94 6.28
N SER A 126 2.02 6.91 5.47
CA SER A 126 1.32 6.72 4.20
C SER A 126 2.29 6.90 3.04
N THR A 127 1.95 6.35 1.87
CA THR A 127 2.77 6.56 0.69
C THR A 127 1.96 6.42 -0.60
N THR A 128 2.27 7.27 -1.57
CA THR A 128 1.78 7.12 -2.95
C THR A 128 2.76 6.38 -3.86
N LEU A 129 3.94 5.98 -3.35
CA LEU A 129 4.94 5.25 -4.14
C LEU A 129 4.37 3.94 -4.72
N ALA A 130 3.60 3.18 -3.92
CA ALA A 130 2.96 1.95 -4.39
C ALA A 130 1.93 2.22 -5.49
N THR A 131 1.04 3.19 -5.28
CA THR A 131 0.03 3.57 -6.27
C THR A 131 0.67 4.06 -7.56
N ASN A 132 1.63 4.97 -7.48
CA ASN A 132 2.32 5.55 -8.65
C ASN A 132 3.10 4.48 -9.41
N ALA A 133 3.81 3.59 -8.71
CA ALA A 133 4.55 2.50 -9.34
C ALA A 133 3.66 1.55 -10.16
N LEU A 134 2.39 1.39 -9.77
CA LEU A 134 1.44 0.58 -10.51
C LEU A 134 0.75 1.35 -11.64
N VAL A 135 0.38 2.60 -11.42
CA VAL A 135 -0.30 3.45 -12.42
C VAL A 135 0.65 3.81 -13.57
N GLU A 136 1.92 4.08 -13.25
CA GLU A 136 2.95 4.48 -14.21
C GLU A 136 3.77 3.29 -14.75
N ASP A 137 3.46 2.06 -14.31
CA ASP A 137 4.19 0.83 -14.65
C ASP A 137 5.68 0.86 -14.26
N SER A 138 6.05 1.67 -13.27
CA SER A 138 7.43 1.91 -12.80
C SER A 138 7.86 1.02 -11.62
N GLY A 139 7.10 -0.04 -11.31
CA GLY A 139 7.50 -1.07 -10.34
C GLY A 139 8.81 -1.76 -10.72
N ARG A 140 9.54 -2.28 -9.73
CA ARG A 140 10.86 -2.91 -9.93
C ARG A 140 10.77 -4.20 -10.75
N PRO A 141 11.83 -4.60 -11.46
CA PRO A 141 11.83 -5.84 -12.23
C PRO A 141 11.56 -7.06 -11.36
N ALA A 142 10.58 -7.89 -11.73
CA ALA A 142 10.23 -9.09 -10.99
C ALA A 142 9.85 -10.26 -11.88
N GLY A 143 10.32 -11.45 -11.52
CA GLY A 143 10.05 -12.70 -12.23
C GLY A 143 8.71 -13.31 -11.84
N LEU A 144 7.95 -13.87 -12.80
CA LEU A 144 6.77 -14.68 -12.51
C LEU A 144 7.05 -16.16 -12.81
N ILE A 145 6.80 -17.03 -11.83
CA ILE A 145 6.78 -18.49 -12.03
C ILE A 145 5.35 -18.98 -11.83
N THR A 146 4.77 -19.61 -12.84
CA THR A 146 3.46 -20.28 -12.71
C THR A 146 3.57 -21.79 -12.84
N ILE A 147 2.92 -22.50 -11.92
CA ILE A 147 3.03 -23.96 -11.76
C ILE A 147 1.66 -24.59 -11.99
N GLY A 148 1.52 -25.42 -13.02
CA GLY A 148 0.27 -26.15 -13.30
C GLY A 148 -0.86 -25.29 -13.89
N PHE A 149 -0.54 -24.17 -14.54
CA PHE A 149 -1.51 -23.29 -15.19
C PHE A 149 -1.83 -23.78 -16.63
N LYS A 150 -3.04 -23.50 -17.12
CA LYS A 150 -3.41 -23.70 -18.55
C LYS A 150 -2.82 -22.57 -19.40
N ASP A 151 -2.53 -22.82 -20.69
CA ASP A 151 -1.83 -21.87 -21.58
C ASP A 151 -2.51 -20.50 -21.72
N ASP A 152 -3.83 -20.46 -21.70
CA ASP A 152 -4.62 -19.24 -21.86
C ASP A 152 -4.99 -18.55 -20.53
N ALA A 153 -4.57 -19.11 -19.39
CA ALA A 153 -5.12 -18.75 -18.08
C ALA A 153 -4.76 -17.30 -17.68
N LEU A 154 -3.52 -16.87 -17.94
CA LEU A 154 -3.05 -15.51 -17.64
C LEU A 154 -3.57 -14.49 -18.65
N ASN A 155 -3.64 -14.84 -19.93
CA ASN A 155 -4.16 -13.97 -20.98
C ASN A 155 -5.64 -13.61 -20.74
N ARG A 156 -6.44 -14.56 -20.25
CA ARG A 156 -7.85 -14.31 -19.87
C ARG A 156 -8.00 -13.41 -18.65
N ALA A 157 -7.00 -13.36 -17.78
CA ALA A 157 -7.04 -12.45 -16.65
C ALA A 157 -6.93 -10.99 -17.12
N GLY A 158 -6.30 -10.72 -18.27
CA GLY A 158 -6.23 -9.38 -18.86
C GLY A 158 -5.51 -8.34 -18.02
N LEU A 159 -4.73 -8.77 -17.01
CA LEU A 159 -4.34 -7.92 -15.89
C LEU A 159 -2.85 -7.55 -15.85
N LEU A 160 -2.02 -8.04 -16.77
CA LEU A 160 -0.59 -7.68 -16.82
C LEU A 160 -0.04 -7.69 -18.25
N ARG A 161 0.77 -6.67 -18.57
CA ARG A 161 1.77 -6.76 -19.63
C ARG A 161 2.92 -7.62 -19.10
N ILE A 162 2.74 -8.94 -19.10
CA ILE A 162 3.88 -9.86 -19.01
C ILE A 162 4.77 -9.50 -20.20
N GLY A 163 5.93 -8.90 -19.93
CA GLY A 163 6.72 -8.12 -20.88
C GLY A 163 8.17 -7.97 -20.44
N GLU A 164 8.92 -7.04 -21.05
CA GLU A 164 10.39 -6.91 -20.89
C GLU A 164 10.88 -6.84 -19.42
N HIS A 165 10.08 -6.29 -18.50
CA HIS A 165 10.48 -6.14 -17.08
C HIS A 165 9.89 -7.21 -16.15
N SER A 166 9.18 -8.19 -16.70
CA SER A 166 8.57 -9.27 -15.93
C SER A 166 8.57 -10.57 -16.73
N PRO A 167 9.73 -11.24 -16.80
CA PRO A 167 9.86 -12.49 -17.52
C PRO A 167 9.02 -13.56 -16.82
N HIS A 168 8.42 -14.45 -17.60
CA HIS A 168 7.48 -15.44 -17.11
C HIS A 168 7.97 -16.84 -17.45
N LEU A 169 8.20 -17.64 -16.41
CA LEU A 169 8.40 -19.07 -16.51
C LEU A 169 7.10 -19.82 -16.21
N LYS A 170 6.75 -20.76 -17.07
CA LYS A 170 5.65 -21.69 -16.86
C LYS A 170 6.18 -23.12 -16.75
N ILE A 171 5.81 -23.82 -15.69
CA ILE A 171 6.21 -25.22 -15.46
C ILE A 171 5.02 -26.12 -15.11
N ALA A 172 5.23 -27.43 -15.28
CA ALA A 172 4.27 -28.46 -14.89
C ALA A 172 4.20 -28.63 -13.35
N GLY A 173 3.20 -29.40 -12.88
CA GLY A 173 2.93 -29.60 -11.45
C GLY A 173 1.58 -28.98 -11.04
N GLY A 174 1.52 -28.51 -9.80
CA GLY A 174 0.32 -27.96 -9.20
C GLY A 174 -0.57 -29.04 -8.61
N HIS A 175 -1.72 -28.63 -8.09
CA HIS A 175 -2.60 -29.52 -7.35
C HIS A 175 -3.98 -29.62 -8.00
N THR A 176 -4.66 -30.72 -7.72
CA THR A 176 -6.07 -30.89 -8.07
C THR A 176 -6.98 -30.08 -7.14
N SER A 177 -8.28 -30.00 -7.44
CA SER A 177 -9.26 -29.33 -6.57
C SER A 177 -9.38 -29.93 -5.17
N HIS A 178 -8.91 -31.16 -4.98
CA HIS A 178 -8.86 -31.85 -3.68
C HIS A 178 -7.52 -31.64 -2.95
N GLY A 179 -6.58 -30.88 -3.51
CA GLY A 179 -5.26 -30.63 -2.91
C GLY A 179 -4.21 -31.70 -3.18
N ASN A 180 -4.55 -32.78 -3.90
CA ASN A 180 -3.57 -33.80 -4.30
C ASN A 180 -2.66 -33.25 -5.39
N ALA A 181 -1.34 -33.44 -5.25
CA ALA A 181 -0.37 -33.10 -6.29
C ALA A 181 -0.69 -33.85 -7.59
N ILE A 182 -0.62 -33.15 -8.72
CA ILE A 182 -0.80 -33.75 -10.05
C ILE A 182 0.44 -34.60 -10.41
N GLN A 183 1.60 -34.10 -10.02
CA GLN A 183 2.93 -34.71 -10.15
C GLN A 183 3.89 -33.98 -9.21
N ASP A 184 5.06 -34.56 -8.98
CA ASP A 184 6.14 -33.88 -8.24
C ASP A 184 6.64 -32.64 -9.00
N LEU A 185 7.11 -31.66 -8.23
CA LEU A 185 7.68 -30.43 -8.79
C LEU A 185 9.13 -30.64 -9.22
N GLU A 186 9.41 -30.44 -10.51
CA GLU A 186 10.78 -30.42 -11.03
C GLU A 186 11.38 -29.01 -10.88
N LEU A 187 12.51 -28.91 -10.18
CA LEU A 187 13.19 -27.63 -9.91
C LEU A 187 14.22 -27.24 -10.97
N ALA A 188 14.71 -28.18 -11.77
CA ALA A 188 15.72 -27.90 -12.81
C ALA A 188 15.29 -26.79 -13.80
N PRO A 189 14.03 -26.74 -14.30
CA PRO A 189 13.60 -25.64 -15.15
C PRO A 189 13.63 -24.26 -14.45
N ILE A 190 13.48 -24.22 -13.12
CA ILE A 190 13.60 -22.97 -12.36
C ILE A 190 15.06 -22.53 -12.33
N ASP A 191 16.01 -23.44 -12.10
CA ASP A 191 17.46 -23.11 -12.07
C ASP A 191 17.97 -22.60 -13.42
N ASP A 192 17.58 -23.26 -14.51
CA ASP A 192 17.94 -22.85 -15.87
C ASP A 192 17.42 -21.44 -16.15
N TRP A 193 16.16 -21.18 -15.80
CA TRP A 193 15.54 -19.88 -16.02
C TRP A 193 16.14 -18.77 -15.14
N LEU A 194 16.49 -19.09 -13.88
CA LEU A 194 17.18 -18.16 -12.97
C LEU A 194 18.56 -17.78 -13.51
N THR A 195 19.29 -18.71 -14.13
CA THR A 195 20.61 -18.43 -14.72
C THR A 195 20.57 -17.33 -15.78
N GLU A 196 19.48 -17.27 -16.55
CA GLU A 196 19.28 -16.26 -17.59
C GLU A 196 18.75 -14.93 -17.04
N HIS A 197 17.82 -14.97 -16.07
CA HIS A 197 17.03 -13.81 -15.68
C HIS A 197 17.41 -13.18 -14.33
N ASP A 198 18.01 -13.93 -13.40
CA ASP A 198 18.36 -13.41 -12.07
C ASP A 198 19.15 -12.10 -12.07
N PRO A 199 20.18 -11.87 -12.91
CA PRO A 199 21.07 -10.71 -12.77
C PRO A 199 20.39 -9.33 -12.72
N TRP A 200 19.21 -9.19 -13.33
CA TRP A 200 18.47 -7.93 -13.40
C TRP A 200 17.13 -7.93 -12.67
N LEU A 201 16.71 -9.07 -12.13
CA LEU A 201 15.50 -9.17 -11.32
C LEU A 201 15.78 -8.78 -9.87
N GLU A 202 14.85 -8.06 -9.25
CA GLU A 202 14.95 -7.68 -7.83
C GLU A 202 14.05 -8.53 -6.92
N ALA A 203 13.04 -9.20 -7.49
CA ALA A 203 12.09 -10.03 -6.76
C ALA A 203 11.45 -11.11 -7.65
N TYR A 204 10.73 -12.03 -7.01
CA TYR A 204 9.98 -13.08 -7.71
C TYR A 204 8.55 -13.22 -7.17
N ALA A 205 7.67 -13.73 -8.02
CA ALA A 205 6.33 -14.15 -7.67
C ALA A 205 6.12 -15.60 -8.10
N VAL A 206 5.56 -16.42 -7.22
CA VAL A 206 5.22 -17.81 -7.50
C VAL A 206 3.72 -17.99 -7.34
N ALA A 207 3.09 -18.63 -8.33
CA ALA A 207 1.68 -18.99 -8.26
C ALA A 207 1.48 -20.42 -8.76
N SER A 208 0.83 -21.27 -7.97
CA SER A 208 0.46 -22.62 -8.37
C SER A 208 -1.06 -22.82 -8.42
N SER A 209 -1.49 -23.73 -9.29
CA SER A 209 -2.90 -24.14 -9.33
C SER A 209 -3.29 -24.80 -8.00
N PHE A 210 -4.42 -24.34 -7.45
CA PHE A 210 -4.95 -24.78 -6.16
C PHE A 210 -3.98 -24.63 -4.95
N SER A 211 -3.04 -23.67 -4.99
CA SER A 211 -2.15 -23.38 -3.84
C SER A 211 -2.86 -23.05 -2.53
N VAL A 212 -4.04 -22.42 -2.60
CA VAL A 212 -4.87 -22.14 -1.41
C VAL A 212 -5.42 -23.41 -0.73
N ARG A 213 -5.32 -24.57 -1.40
CA ARG A 213 -5.66 -25.90 -0.85
C ARG A 213 -4.42 -26.64 -0.41
N ASN A 214 -3.38 -26.63 -1.23
CA ASN A 214 -2.08 -27.20 -0.91
C ASN A 214 -0.96 -26.28 -1.46
N PRO A 215 -0.22 -25.56 -0.59
CA PRO A 215 0.80 -24.61 -1.00
C PRO A 215 2.16 -25.25 -1.31
N GLU A 216 2.32 -26.57 -1.15
CA GLU A 216 3.60 -27.29 -1.23
C GLU A 216 4.49 -26.88 -2.42
N HIS A 217 3.93 -26.82 -3.62
CA HIS A 217 4.67 -26.43 -4.82
C HIS A 217 5.12 -24.95 -4.80
N GLU A 218 4.31 -24.05 -4.22
CA GLU A 218 4.74 -22.66 -4.05
C GLU A 218 5.88 -22.56 -3.02
N ASP A 219 5.78 -23.28 -1.91
CA ASP A 219 6.77 -23.28 -0.83
C ASP A 219 8.12 -23.88 -1.29
N LEU A 220 8.07 -24.99 -2.04
CA LEU A 220 9.26 -25.63 -2.62
C LEU A 220 9.97 -24.69 -3.62
N ALA A 221 9.22 -24.10 -4.55
CA ALA A 221 9.78 -23.16 -5.51
C ALA A 221 10.33 -21.90 -4.81
N SER A 222 9.63 -21.37 -3.79
CA SER A 222 10.09 -20.21 -3.04
C SER A 222 11.39 -20.48 -2.31
N SER A 223 11.48 -21.60 -1.59
CA SER A 223 12.69 -22.01 -0.87
C SER A 223 13.86 -22.14 -1.84
N PHE A 224 13.65 -22.83 -2.97
CA PHE A 224 14.67 -22.99 -4.00
C PHE A 224 15.17 -21.65 -4.56
N ILE A 225 14.25 -20.75 -4.93
CA ILE A 225 14.61 -19.42 -5.47
C ILE A 225 15.35 -18.59 -4.42
N ARG A 226 14.89 -18.59 -3.16
CA ARG A 226 15.54 -17.85 -2.06
C ARG A 226 16.94 -18.36 -1.79
N ASP A 227 17.14 -19.67 -1.74
CA ASP A 227 18.46 -20.28 -1.54
C ASP A 227 19.42 -19.96 -2.68
N ARG A 228 18.91 -19.90 -3.92
CA ARG A 228 19.71 -19.65 -5.12
C ARG A 228 20.07 -18.17 -5.32
N THR A 229 19.18 -17.25 -4.94
CA THR A 229 19.25 -15.82 -5.32
C THR A 229 19.37 -14.87 -4.13
N GLY A 230 18.93 -15.25 -2.93
CA GLY A 230 18.80 -14.38 -1.77
C GLY A 230 17.71 -13.30 -1.89
N LYS A 231 16.92 -13.30 -2.97
CA LYS A 231 15.93 -12.26 -3.28
C LYS A 231 14.54 -12.58 -2.72
N PRO A 232 13.70 -11.56 -2.48
CA PRO A 232 12.34 -11.77 -1.99
C PRO A 232 11.48 -12.53 -2.99
N VAL A 233 10.65 -13.43 -2.47
CA VAL A 233 9.69 -14.22 -3.25
C VAL A 233 8.30 -14.05 -2.67
N THR A 234 7.37 -13.54 -3.45
CA THR A 234 5.95 -13.43 -3.12
C THR A 234 5.22 -14.72 -3.47
N LEU A 235 4.46 -15.27 -2.53
CA LEU A 235 3.60 -16.43 -2.74
C LEU A 235 2.16 -15.99 -2.96
N SER A 236 1.51 -16.57 -3.95
CA SER A 236 0.17 -16.14 -4.37
C SER A 236 -0.90 -16.48 -3.33
N TYR A 237 -0.74 -17.58 -2.60
CA TYR A 237 -1.69 -18.00 -1.56
C TYR A 237 -1.63 -17.12 -0.30
N GLU A 238 -0.51 -16.45 -0.04
CA GLU A 238 -0.33 -15.57 1.13
C GLU A 238 -1.04 -14.22 0.97
N LEU A 239 -1.35 -13.82 -0.26
CA LEU A 239 -2.04 -12.56 -0.57
C LEU A 239 -3.54 -12.74 -0.79
N SER A 240 -3.98 -13.91 -1.28
CA SER A 240 -5.39 -14.15 -1.53
C SER A 240 -5.77 -15.62 -1.39
N SER A 241 -6.81 -15.88 -0.61
CA SER A 241 -7.45 -17.19 -0.50
C SER A 241 -8.43 -17.52 -1.63
N ASN A 242 -8.62 -16.59 -2.59
CA ASN A 242 -9.53 -16.79 -3.72
C ASN A 242 -9.04 -17.90 -4.65
N LEU A 243 -9.95 -18.78 -5.12
CA LEU A 243 -9.61 -19.89 -6.02
C LEU A 243 -9.16 -19.47 -7.42
N ASN A 244 -9.33 -18.20 -7.80
CA ASN A 244 -8.94 -17.68 -9.11
C ASN A 244 -7.42 -17.55 -9.26
N ALA A 245 -6.76 -18.64 -9.66
CA ALA A 245 -5.31 -18.73 -9.76
C ALA A 245 -4.67 -17.67 -10.68
N PRO A 246 -5.23 -17.36 -11.88
CA PRO A 246 -4.73 -16.27 -12.70
C PRO A 246 -4.72 -14.91 -12.00
N ARG A 247 -5.81 -14.56 -11.31
CA ARG A 247 -5.88 -13.30 -10.58
C ARG A 247 -4.87 -13.27 -9.42
N ARG A 248 -4.69 -14.38 -8.71
CA ARG A 248 -3.66 -14.48 -7.66
C ARG A 248 -2.25 -14.31 -8.22
N ALA A 249 -1.94 -14.92 -9.36
CA ALA A 249 -0.65 -14.76 -10.02
C ALA A 249 -0.37 -13.29 -10.37
N THR A 250 -1.38 -12.57 -10.86
CA THR A 250 -1.27 -11.14 -11.10
C THR A 250 -1.00 -10.36 -9.82
N THR A 251 -1.80 -10.56 -8.78
CA THR A 251 -1.62 -9.91 -7.48
C THR A 251 -0.23 -10.19 -6.91
N ALA A 252 0.26 -11.43 -7.01
CA ALA A 252 1.58 -11.83 -6.55
C ALA A 252 2.69 -11.10 -7.32
N LEU A 253 2.58 -10.99 -8.65
CA LEU A 253 3.56 -10.26 -9.45
C LEU A 253 3.57 -8.76 -9.12
N LEU A 254 2.41 -8.12 -9.04
CA LEU A 254 2.32 -6.71 -8.68
C LEU A 254 2.93 -6.45 -7.31
N ASN A 255 2.64 -7.32 -6.32
CA ASN A 255 3.26 -7.23 -5.01
C ASN A 255 4.78 -7.39 -5.07
N ALA A 256 5.29 -8.40 -5.80
CA ALA A 256 6.73 -8.62 -5.94
C ALA A 256 7.46 -7.41 -6.54
N ARG A 257 6.86 -6.73 -7.53
CA ARG A 257 7.41 -5.49 -8.12
C ARG A 257 7.47 -4.32 -7.13
N LEU A 258 6.63 -4.33 -6.09
CA LEU A 258 6.58 -3.29 -5.06
C LEU A 258 7.46 -3.58 -3.85
N VAL A 259 7.81 -4.85 -3.59
CA VAL A 259 8.58 -5.25 -2.40
C VAL A 259 9.89 -4.48 -2.25
N PRO A 260 10.74 -4.33 -3.29
CA PRO A 260 12.00 -3.61 -3.11
C PRO A 260 11.78 -2.11 -2.81
N ILE A 261 10.80 -1.48 -3.48
CA ILE A 261 10.46 -0.05 -3.27
C ILE A 261 10.03 0.20 -1.83
N ILE A 262 9.08 -0.58 -1.32
CA ILE A 262 8.57 -0.39 0.03
C ILE A 262 9.60 -0.81 1.09
N LYS A 263 10.43 -1.82 0.81
CA LYS A 263 11.53 -2.19 1.71
C LYS A 263 12.53 -1.05 1.86
N GLU A 264 12.87 -0.35 0.77
CA GLU A 264 13.74 0.83 0.77
C GLU A 264 13.11 1.96 1.60
N LEU A 265 11.85 2.30 1.35
CA LEU A 265 11.11 3.30 2.12
C LEU A 265 11.11 3.00 3.63
N VAL A 266 10.70 1.78 4.01
CA VAL A 266 10.58 1.41 5.43
C VAL A 266 11.95 1.45 6.11
N THR A 267 13.00 0.99 5.44
CA THR A 267 14.36 1.03 5.98
C THR A 267 14.83 2.48 6.17
N ALA A 268 14.59 3.35 5.19
CA ALA A 268 14.92 4.77 5.29
C ALA A 268 14.18 5.48 6.44
N VAL A 269 12.91 5.13 6.68
CA VAL A 269 12.14 5.66 7.81
C VAL A 269 12.72 5.18 9.14
N GLU A 270 13.01 3.89 9.28
CA GLU A 270 13.59 3.32 10.51
C GLU A 270 14.96 3.93 10.84
N GLU A 271 15.83 4.09 9.83
CA GLU A 271 17.13 4.76 9.98
C GLU A 271 16.96 6.22 10.41
N SER A 272 16.00 6.94 9.80
CA SER A 272 15.72 8.34 10.15
C SER A 272 15.17 8.46 11.57
N MET A 273 14.29 7.55 11.99
CA MET A 273 13.79 7.50 13.37
C MET A 273 14.92 7.29 14.37
N LEU A 274 15.82 6.34 14.08
CA LEU A 274 16.99 6.06 14.92
C LEU A 274 17.91 7.29 15.03
N ALA A 275 18.22 7.93 13.90
CA ALA A 275 19.08 9.11 13.86
C ALA A 275 18.46 10.31 14.62
N SER A 276 17.13 10.48 14.54
CA SER A 276 16.41 11.53 15.26
C SER A 276 16.07 11.19 16.71
N GLY A 277 16.38 9.98 17.19
CA GLY A 277 16.10 9.54 18.56
C GLY A 277 14.62 9.27 18.84
N VAL A 278 13.80 9.03 17.81
CA VAL A 278 12.38 8.65 17.93
C VAL A 278 12.29 7.15 18.17
N THR A 279 11.58 6.75 19.23
CA THR A 279 11.45 5.34 19.64
C THR A 279 10.04 4.78 19.46
N GLY A 280 9.14 5.58 18.90
CA GLY A 280 7.76 5.17 18.60
C GLY A 280 7.69 3.99 17.64
N ARG A 281 6.55 3.29 17.65
CA ARG A 281 6.33 2.15 16.76
C ARG A 281 6.08 2.61 15.33
N LEU A 282 6.80 2.04 14.37
CA LEU A 282 6.56 2.29 12.96
C LEU A 282 5.36 1.48 12.47
N MET A 283 4.32 2.20 12.07
CA MET A 283 3.09 1.70 11.50
C MET A 283 2.93 2.25 10.08
N VAL A 284 2.34 1.45 9.20
CA VAL A 284 2.08 1.81 7.82
C VAL A 284 0.59 1.71 7.55
N MET A 285 0.06 2.71 6.87
CA MET A 285 -1.37 2.78 6.59
C MET A 285 -1.73 2.02 5.31
N ARG A 286 -2.86 1.33 5.35
CA ARG A 286 -3.44 0.60 4.22
C ARG A 286 -4.47 1.46 3.49
N GLY A 287 -4.85 1.03 2.28
CA GLY A 287 -5.88 1.70 1.48
C GLY A 287 -7.28 1.67 2.10
N ASP A 288 -7.52 0.83 3.11
CA ASP A 288 -8.76 0.80 3.89
C ASP A 288 -8.73 1.71 5.14
N GLY A 289 -7.63 2.46 5.34
CA GLY A 289 -7.43 3.35 6.49
C GLY A 289 -6.93 2.65 7.77
N SER A 290 -6.75 1.32 7.75
CA SER A 290 -6.16 0.60 8.88
C SER A 290 -4.65 0.78 8.97
N LEU A 291 -4.09 0.68 10.18
CA LEU A 291 -2.65 0.66 10.43
C LEU A 291 -2.14 -0.77 10.61
N VAL A 292 -1.02 -1.09 9.97
CA VAL A 292 -0.31 -2.37 10.11
C VAL A 292 1.17 -2.14 10.43
N SER A 293 1.86 -3.17 10.94
CA SER A 293 3.28 -3.05 11.24
C SER A 293 4.12 -2.90 9.97
N SER A 294 5.30 -2.31 10.11
CA SER A 294 6.31 -2.29 9.05
C SER A 294 6.69 -3.69 8.57
N GLU A 295 6.77 -4.68 9.47
CA GLU A 295 7.04 -6.07 9.13
C GLU A 295 5.98 -6.67 8.19
N PHE A 296 4.69 -6.39 8.45
CA PHE A 296 3.61 -6.88 7.61
C PHE A 296 3.73 -6.36 6.18
N VAL A 297 4.01 -5.06 6.04
CA VAL A 297 4.02 -4.39 4.74
C VAL A 297 5.23 -4.72 3.89
N ARG A 298 6.37 -5.06 4.51
CA ARG A 298 7.60 -5.45 3.79
C ARG A 298 7.38 -6.64 2.85
N ASN A 299 6.44 -7.52 3.19
CA ASN A 299 6.10 -8.70 2.38
C ASN A 299 4.79 -8.52 1.59
N ARG A 300 3.93 -7.58 1.99
CA ARG A 300 2.62 -7.32 1.37
C ARG A 300 2.41 -5.85 0.99
N PRO A 301 3.35 -5.20 0.28
CA PRO A 301 3.23 -3.78 -0.09
C PRO A 301 2.02 -3.48 -0.96
N ILE A 302 1.45 -4.47 -1.64
CA ILE A 302 0.23 -4.28 -2.43
C ILE A 302 -0.96 -3.82 -1.56
N GLU A 303 -0.91 -4.04 -0.25
CA GLU A 303 -1.93 -3.60 0.71
C GLU A 303 -1.87 -2.08 1.01
N THR A 304 -0.82 -1.37 0.59
CA THR A 304 -0.68 0.09 0.78
C THR A 304 -1.15 0.91 -0.41
N ILE A 305 -1.60 0.25 -1.49
CA ILE A 305 -2.22 0.95 -2.61
C ILE A 305 -3.39 1.76 -2.07
N LEU A 306 -3.49 3.02 -2.50
CA LEU A 306 -4.48 4.00 -2.02
C LEU A 306 -4.35 4.39 -0.54
N SER A 307 -3.20 4.17 0.10
CA SER A 307 -2.99 4.66 1.47
C SER A 307 -3.04 6.19 1.54
N GLY A 308 -2.42 6.94 0.62
CA GLY A 308 -2.52 8.41 0.60
C GLY A 308 -3.96 8.94 0.64
N PRO A 309 -4.83 8.56 -0.32
CA PRO A 309 -6.25 8.93 -0.32
C PRO A 309 -6.99 8.56 0.96
N ALA A 310 -6.72 7.37 1.52
CA ALA A 310 -7.31 6.96 2.79
C ALA A 310 -6.87 7.87 3.95
N ALA A 311 -5.62 8.36 3.96
CA ALA A 311 -5.10 9.27 4.98
C ALA A 311 -5.76 10.64 4.84
N SER A 312 -5.87 11.14 3.61
CA SER A 312 -6.53 12.40 3.31
C SER A 312 -8.00 12.37 3.73
N ALA A 313 -8.73 11.29 3.42
CA ALA A 313 -10.13 11.12 3.82
C ALA A 313 -10.30 11.07 5.35
N LEU A 314 -9.51 10.24 6.03
CA LEU A 314 -9.58 10.10 7.49
C LEU A 314 -9.15 11.37 8.23
N GLY A 315 -8.09 12.02 7.75
CA GLY A 315 -7.58 13.27 8.28
C GLY A 315 -8.60 14.40 8.12
N ALA A 316 -9.20 14.54 6.94
CA ALA A 316 -10.23 15.54 6.69
C ALA A 316 -11.48 15.32 7.54
N ALA A 317 -11.96 14.08 7.66
CA ALA A 317 -13.08 13.74 8.54
C ALA A 317 -12.78 14.12 10.00
N THR A 318 -11.59 13.75 10.50
CA THR A 318 -11.15 14.02 11.88
C THR A 318 -10.99 15.51 12.17
N LEU A 319 -10.40 16.27 11.24
CA LEU A 319 -10.08 17.69 11.44
C LEU A 319 -11.26 18.62 11.16
N SER A 320 -12.16 18.25 10.25
CA SER A 320 -13.33 19.09 9.92
C SER A 320 -14.42 19.01 10.96
N GLY A 321 -14.53 17.88 11.68
CA GLY A 321 -15.64 17.61 12.59
C GLY A 321 -16.99 17.47 11.86
N LEU A 322 -16.97 17.22 10.54
CA LEU A 322 -18.16 16.98 9.73
C LEU A 322 -18.43 15.48 9.66
N ASP A 323 -19.70 15.10 9.81
CA ASP A 323 -20.14 13.70 9.66
C ASP A 323 -20.33 13.30 8.18
N ASP A 324 -20.65 14.27 7.31
CA ASP A 324 -20.91 14.07 5.88
C ASP A 324 -20.17 15.13 5.04
N GLY A 325 -19.46 14.68 4.01
CA GLY A 325 -18.71 15.56 3.11
C GLY A 325 -18.04 14.83 1.96
N VAL A 326 -17.45 15.60 1.05
CA VAL A 326 -16.59 15.10 -0.03
C VAL A 326 -15.19 15.64 0.21
N VAL A 327 -14.21 14.75 0.21
CA VAL A 327 -12.79 15.10 0.22
C VAL A 327 -12.29 14.99 -1.21
N ALA A 328 -11.56 15.99 -1.67
CA ALA A 328 -10.90 15.98 -2.97
C ALA A 328 -9.42 16.31 -2.75
N ASP A 329 -8.55 15.34 -3.01
CA ASP A 329 -7.11 15.49 -2.89
C ASP A 329 -6.50 15.61 -4.29
N ILE A 330 -5.92 16.78 -4.58
CA ILE A 330 -5.41 17.10 -5.91
C ILE A 330 -3.89 17.15 -5.84
N GLY A 331 -3.25 16.06 -6.28
CA GLY A 331 -1.80 15.93 -6.39
C GLY A 331 -1.25 16.33 -7.76
N GLY A 332 0.06 16.13 -7.93
CA GLY A 332 0.75 16.38 -9.20
C GLY A 332 0.51 15.30 -10.27
N THR A 333 0.17 14.07 -9.85
CA THR A 333 -0.03 12.90 -10.72
C THR A 333 -1.49 12.43 -10.73
N THR A 334 -2.14 12.40 -9.56
CA THR A 334 -3.51 11.89 -9.38
C THR A 334 -4.42 12.93 -8.75
N THR A 335 -5.72 12.74 -8.93
CA THR A 335 -6.77 13.39 -8.14
C THR A 335 -7.64 12.29 -7.57
N ASP A 336 -7.72 12.24 -6.24
CA ASP A 336 -8.44 11.24 -5.48
C ASP A 336 -9.64 11.86 -4.76
#